data_AF-A0A4R0Q1F4-F1
#
_entry.id   AF-A0A4R0Q1F4-F1
#
_cell.length_a   1.000
_cell.length_b   1.000
_cell.length_c   1.000
_cell.angle_alpha   90.00
_cell.angle_beta   90.00
_cell.angle_gamma   90.00
#
_symmetry.space_group_name_H-M   'P 1'
#
loop_
_entity.id
_entity.type
_entity.pdbx_description
1 polymer ?
#
loop_
_entity_poly.entity_id
_entity_poly.type
_entity_poly.pdbx_seq_one_letter_code
_entity_poly.pdbx_strand_id
1 'polypeptide(L)'
;MRITYLISFLLFPLFSWAQTINKSISVVSSYAVDQNSSWTRGIFQQQKFHSLQQNSKVNIGYNKDAAVWCRFIVKNLSASQSMKTWLCFNNNHIDSLTLYDGKVIKTIGDRTVGRSPFIETLAFELNLQPSEEKLLWVRVKKETSFLDFSYNLEDQDRLEAKSSRKTALTSFFIGIVFLLLMINGILFLMTKDRLYVYYIGYSILTAFYTAITTNFAKHVLFPQFRFFSEGRVYTGALWYIALSIFLGYFLKLKENQPVKHKLIIVLGSINFLLILISISLLVFYNDFEFRYFFVLGYIIFLASIFILFWAALTHLKIEKTQAVYALLAFVPQLVWGACLILKTFEVIPQSLGDNWMLFISLYEVFLFGYVLSRNYIDIFLKNNELMQEVIFEKESSLRAISEVQLRERRNIANIIHDNVGSKIAHIIHLFDMKNAKLAKQTINELAEDIREISHKILPKALDEGALISSLQSQISSLNAVLTDVKIELFFYDFPDKIDEKWIYDLYLITLEVINNAIKHGNAALITIELYKYAKNYHFQFTDDGLGFDLQKTSKGFGLENIEKRVNYYKGNFEISSVKKEGTIIQINIPSHH
;
A
#
# COMPACT_ATOMS: atom_id res chain seq x y z
N MET A 1 0.31 -12.72 -24.63
CA MET A 1 -0.83 -13.59 -24.99
C MET A 1 -1.97 -12.69 -25.43
N ARG A 2 -2.47 -12.85 -26.66
CA ARG A 2 -3.19 -11.80 -27.39
C ARG A 2 -4.51 -11.42 -26.70
N ILE A 3 -4.65 -10.13 -26.39
CA ILE A 3 -5.86 -9.44 -25.87
C ILE A 3 -7.12 -9.79 -26.68
N THR A 4 -6.96 -10.15 -27.96
CA THR A 4 -8.04 -10.64 -28.82
C THR A 4 -8.72 -11.91 -28.30
N TYR A 5 -8.03 -12.81 -27.58
CA TYR A 5 -8.69 -13.99 -27.00
C TYR A 5 -9.55 -13.65 -25.77
N LEU A 6 -9.12 -12.66 -24.97
CA LEU A 6 -9.90 -12.16 -23.83
C LEU A 6 -11.15 -11.40 -24.32
N ILE A 7 -11.00 -10.60 -25.38
CA ILE A 7 -12.11 -9.91 -26.04
C ILE A 7 -13.08 -10.91 -26.69
N SER A 8 -12.58 -11.99 -27.30
CA SER A 8 -13.46 -13.05 -27.83
C SER A 8 -14.20 -13.83 -26.74
N PHE A 9 -13.67 -13.89 -25.51
CA PHE A 9 -14.34 -14.50 -24.35
C PHE A 9 -15.40 -13.58 -23.75
N LEU A 10 -15.18 -12.25 -23.80
CA LEU A 10 -16.12 -11.22 -23.31
C LEU A 10 -17.28 -10.94 -24.29
N LEU A 11 -17.12 -11.24 -25.58
CA LEU A 11 -18.12 -11.00 -26.62
C LEU A 11 -19.07 -12.19 -26.87
N PHE A 12 -18.98 -13.28 -26.10
CA PHE A 12 -19.91 -14.40 -26.21
C PHE A 12 -21.01 -14.31 -25.12
N PRO A 13 -22.14 -13.67 -25.45
CA PRO A 13 -23.20 -14.47 -26.04
C PRO A 13 -24.00 -13.75 -27.13
N LEU A 14 -23.72 -14.10 -28.38
CA LEU A 14 -24.69 -14.02 -29.47
C LEU A 14 -25.18 -15.45 -29.76
N PHE A 15 -26.00 -15.99 -28.88
CA PHE A 15 -26.89 -17.09 -29.25
C PHE A 15 -28.28 -16.76 -28.72
N SER A 16 -29.02 -15.99 -29.53
CA SER A 16 -30.46 -15.85 -29.41
C SER A 16 -31.10 -17.18 -29.79
N TRP A 17 -31.41 -18.01 -28.80
CA TRP A 17 -32.27 -19.16 -29.03
C TRP A 17 -33.68 -18.65 -29.31
N ALA A 18 -34.19 -19.00 -30.48
CA ALA A 18 -35.51 -18.63 -30.99
C ALA A 18 -36.60 -18.78 -29.91
N GLN A 19 -37.52 -17.82 -29.86
CA GLN A 19 -38.72 -17.91 -29.04
C GLN A 19 -39.61 -19.04 -29.58
N THR A 20 -39.53 -20.22 -28.99
CA THR A 20 -40.61 -21.20 -29.06
C THR A 20 -41.74 -20.71 -28.17
N ILE A 21 -42.71 -20.04 -28.78
CA ILE A 21 -44.03 -19.86 -28.18
C ILE A 21 -44.56 -21.29 -27.93
N ASN A 22 -44.84 -21.63 -26.68
CA ASN A 22 -45.46 -22.91 -26.36
C ASN A 22 -46.89 -22.88 -26.95
N LYS A 23 -47.06 -23.38 -28.18
CA LYS A 23 -48.32 -23.32 -28.95
C LYS A 23 -49.50 -23.99 -28.25
N SER A 24 -49.25 -24.72 -27.17
CA SER A 24 -50.22 -25.46 -26.38
C SER A 24 -50.85 -24.63 -25.25
N ILE A 25 -50.37 -23.40 -24.96
CA ILE A 25 -50.98 -22.50 -23.96
C ILE A 25 -51.47 -21.23 -24.65
N SER A 26 -52.73 -20.86 -24.40
CA SER A 26 -53.24 -19.53 -24.76
C SER A 26 -53.33 -18.63 -23.53
N VAL A 27 -52.91 -17.38 -23.67
CA VAL A 27 -53.03 -16.36 -22.62
C VAL A 27 -53.75 -15.15 -23.17
N VAL A 28 -54.81 -14.73 -22.47
CA VAL A 28 -55.42 -13.41 -22.65
C VAL A 28 -55.09 -12.57 -21.43
N SER A 29 -54.40 -11.46 -21.64
CA SER A 29 -53.93 -10.60 -20.55
C SER A 29 -54.29 -9.14 -20.76
N SER A 30 -54.51 -8.47 -19.63
CA SER A 30 -54.88 -7.06 -19.62
C SER A 30 -54.41 -6.40 -18.32
N TYR A 31 -54.16 -5.10 -18.32
CA TYR A 31 -53.72 -4.37 -17.11
C TYR A 31 -54.52 -3.08 -16.88
N ALA A 32 -54.57 -2.65 -15.62
CA ALA A 32 -55.15 -1.38 -15.20
C ALA A 32 -54.27 -0.75 -14.11
N VAL A 33 -54.24 0.57 -14.06
CA VAL A 33 -53.40 1.34 -13.13
C VAL A 33 -54.26 1.90 -12.01
N ASP A 34 -54.01 1.43 -10.80
CA ASP A 34 -54.57 1.95 -9.55
C ASP A 34 -53.65 3.07 -9.05
N GLN A 35 -53.98 4.33 -9.36
CA GLN A 35 -53.09 5.48 -9.12
C GLN A 35 -52.72 5.68 -7.63
N ASN A 36 -53.57 5.22 -6.70
CA ASN A 36 -53.42 5.48 -5.27
C ASN A 36 -53.30 4.19 -4.44
N SER A 37 -53.12 3.03 -5.08
CA SER A 37 -53.06 1.71 -4.40
C SER A 37 -54.27 1.43 -3.51
N SER A 38 -55.45 1.98 -3.82
CA SER A 38 -56.64 1.92 -2.97
C SER A 38 -57.64 0.85 -3.41
N TRP A 39 -57.43 0.21 -4.57
CA TRP A 39 -58.40 -0.72 -5.09
C TRP A 39 -58.43 -2.01 -4.28
N THR A 40 -59.63 -2.36 -3.82
CA THR A 40 -59.96 -3.66 -3.24
C THR A 40 -60.45 -4.62 -4.33
N ARG A 41 -60.61 -5.91 -3.98
CA ARG A 41 -60.99 -6.97 -4.93
C ARG A 41 -62.27 -6.68 -5.71
N GLY A 42 -63.26 -6.06 -5.08
CA GLY A 42 -64.51 -5.68 -5.76
C GLY A 42 -64.34 -4.49 -6.72
N ILE A 43 -63.42 -3.57 -6.41
CA ILE A 43 -63.24 -2.31 -7.14
C ILE A 43 -62.43 -2.52 -8.41
N PHE A 44 -61.29 -3.22 -8.35
CA PHE A 44 -60.44 -3.37 -9.53
C PHE A 44 -61.11 -4.21 -10.62
N GLN A 45 -62.01 -5.14 -10.27
CA GLN A 45 -62.71 -5.99 -11.26
C GLN A 45 -63.67 -5.20 -12.15
N GLN A 46 -64.13 -4.03 -11.70
CA GLN A 46 -65.04 -3.14 -12.42
C GLN A 46 -64.30 -2.11 -13.28
N GLN A 47 -62.97 -2.05 -13.18
CA GLN A 47 -62.17 -1.05 -13.90
C GLN A 47 -61.97 -1.43 -15.36
N LYS A 48 -61.68 -0.43 -16.19
CA LYS A 48 -61.34 -0.64 -17.59
C LYS A 48 -59.89 -1.11 -17.70
N PHE A 49 -59.70 -2.32 -18.24
CA PHE A 49 -58.37 -2.87 -18.50
C PHE A 49 -57.94 -2.60 -19.94
N HIS A 50 -56.67 -2.27 -20.10
CA HIS A 50 -55.99 -2.19 -21.38
C HIS A 50 -55.41 -3.56 -21.75
N SER A 51 -55.44 -3.92 -23.04
CA SER A 51 -54.82 -5.15 -23.51
C SER A 51 -53.32 -5.15 -23.21
N LEU A 52 -52.80 -6.27 -22.69
CA LEU A 52 -51.40 -6.46 -22.39
C LEU A 52 -50.87 -7.58 -23.28
N GLN A 53 -50.05 -7.28 -24.27
CA GLN A 53 -49.46 -8.32 -25.11
C GLN A 53 -48.19 -8.91 -24.45
N GLN A 54 -47.92 -10.18 -24.73
CA GLN A 54 -46.71 -10.84 -24.22
C GLN A 54 -45.46 -10.11 -24.73
N ASN A 55 -44.47 -9.92 -23.85
CA ASN A 55 -43.26 -9.13 -24.09
C ASN A 55 -43.48 -7.63 -24.41
N SER A 56 -44.72 -7.12 -24.39
CA SER A 56 -44.96 -5.69 -24.50
C SER A 56 -44.67 -4.99 -23.18
N LYS A 57 -43.99 -3.84 -23.26
CA LYS A 57 -43.52 -3.11 -22.08
C LYS A 57 -44.65 -2.21 -21.53
N VAL A 58 -45.03 -2.43 -20.29
CA VAL A 58 -45.79 -1.49 -19.47
C VAL A 58 -44.82 -0.54 -18.81
N ASN A 59 -45.09 0.76 -18.88
CA ASN A 59 -44.31 1.78 -18.19
C ASN A 59 -45.27 2.86 -17.67
N ILE A 60 -45.31 3.05 -16.35
CA ILE A 60 -46.12 4.09 -15.72
C ILE A 60 -45.28 5.20 -15.09
N GLY A 61 -43.98 5.23 -15.37
CA GLY A 61 -43.04 6.18 -14.80
C GLY A 61 -42.84 5.99 -13.30
N TYR A 62 -42.40 7.05 -12.62
CA TYR A 62 -42.29 7.07 -11.15
C TYR A 62 -43.64 7.49 -10.55
N ASN A 63 -44.32 6.56 -9.89
CA ASN A 63 -45.45 6.84 -9.04
C ASN A 63 -45.43 5.84 -7.87
N LYS A 64 -45.06 6.30 -6.67
CA LYS A 64 -44.93 5.45 -5.47
C LYS A 64 -46.28 4.90 -4.98
N ASP A 65 -47.33 5.67 -5.23
CA ASP A 65 -48.68 5.38 -4.75
C ASP A 65 -49.41 4.46 -5.74
N ALA A 66 -48.97 4.41 -7.00
CA ALA A 66 -49.59 3.56 -7.99
C ALA A 66 -49.27 2.07 -7.78
N ALA A 67 -50.28 1.23 -8.02
CA ALA A 67 -50.13 -0.19 -8.27
C ALA A 67 -50.70 -0.54 -9.64
N VAL A 68 -50.11 -1.52 -10.31
CA VAL A 68 -50.63 -2.05 -11.57
C VAL A 68 -51.27 -3.40 -11.31
N TRP A 69 -52.55 -3.52 -11.64
CA TRP A 69 -53.29 -4.77 -11.59
C TRP A 69 -53.28 -5.41 -12.97
N CYS A 70 -52.74 -6.62 -13.06
CA CYS A 70 -52.75 -7.43 -14.26
C CYS A 70 -53.75 -8.58 -14.11
N ARG A 71 -54.54 -8.81 -15.14
CA ARG A 71 -55.46 -9.94 -15.28
C ARG A 71 -54.89 -10.90 -16.31
N PHE A 72 -54.82 -12.19 -15.97
CA PHE A 72 -54.38 -13.25 -16.87
C PHE A 72 -55.45 -14.33 -16.91
N ILE A 73 -55.93 -14.65 -18.12
CA ILE A 73 -56.76 -15.83 -18.39
C ILE A 73 -55.85 -16.79 -19.14
N VAL A 74 -55.42 -17.85 -18.48
CA VAL A 74 -54.47 -18.83 -19.01
C VAL A 74 -55.20 -20.14 -19.25
N LYS A 75 -55.13 -20.67 -20.46
CA LYS A 75 -55.82 -21.90 -20.84
C LYS A 75 -54.85 -22.92 -21.41
N ASN A 76 -54.93 -24.15 -20.90
CA ASN A 76 -54.27 -25.29 -21.48
C ASN A 76 -55.07 -25.78 -22.69
N LEU A 77 -54.48 -25.74 -23.88
CA LEU A 77 -55.12 -26.20 -25.13
C LEU A 77 -55.00 -27.72 -25.32
N SER A 78 -54.21 -28.41 -24.49
CA SER A 78 -54.09 -29.86 -24.53
C SER A 78 -55.28 -30.53 -23.85
N ALA A 79 -55.90 -31.49 -24.53
CA ALA A 79 -57.03 -32.26 -24.01
C ALA A 79 -56.60 -33.43 -23.11
N SER A 80 -55.33 -33.84 -23.12
CA SER A 80 -54.87 -35.05 -22.43
C SER A 80 -53.68 -34.85 -21.49
N GLN A 81 -52.94 -33.74 -21.60
CA GLN A 81 -51.72 -33.52 -20.83
C GLN A 81 -51.85 -32.32 -19.92
N SER A 82 -51.54 -32.51 -18.63
CA SER A 82 -51.31 -31.39 -17.72
C SER A 82 -50.05 -30.64 -18.14
N MET A 83 -50.06 -29.32 -18.03
CA MET A 83 -48.92 -28.49 -18.38
C MET A 83 -48.45 -27.65 -17.22
N LYS A 84 -47.13 -27.62 -17.07
CA LYS A 84 -46.42 -26.77 -16.13
C LYS A 84 -45.77 -25.62 -16.88
N THR A 85 -45.99 -24.40 -16.45
CA THR A 85 -45.33 -23.20 -17.01
C THR A 85 -45.12 -22.16 -15.92
N TRP A 86 -44.37 -21.11 -16.25
CA TRP A 86 -44.02 -20.05 -15.32
C TRP A 86 -44.43 -18.69 -15.88
N LEU A 87 -45.26 -17.97 -15.12
CA LEU A 87 -45.58 -16.58 -15.40
C LEU A 87 -44.44 -15.68 -14.89
N CYS A 88 -43.65 -15.17 -15.81
CA CYS A 88 -42.42 -14.44 -15.55
C CYS A 88 -42.59 -12.94 -15.82
N PHE A 89 -41.89 -12.13 -15.02
CA PHE A 89 -41.87 -10.67 -15.12
C PHE A 89 -40.42 -10.18 -15.31
N ASN A 90 -40.17 -9.40 -16.36
CA ASN A 90 -38.82 -9.04 -16.82
C ASN A 90 -38.13 -7.91 -16.02
N ASN A 91 -38.60 -7.62 -14.80
CA ASN A 91 -37.98 -6.65 -13.90
C ASN A 91 -37.73 -7.29 -12.53
N ASN A 92 -36.47 -7.65 -12.25
CA ASN A 92 -36.07 -8.26 -10.98
C ASN A 92 -36.17 -7.31 -9.79
N HIS A 93 -36.33 -6.02 -10.06
CA HIS A 93 -36.33 -4.95 -9.07
C HIS A 93 -37.72 -4.36 -8.82
N ILE A 94 -38.75 -5.18 -8.98
CA ILE A 94 -40.11 -4.86 -8.52
C ILE A 94 -40.13 -5.01 -7.00
N ASP A 95 -40.65 -4.00 -6.29
CA ASP A 95 -40.66 -3.99 -4.83
C ASP A 95 -41.60 -5.06 -4.28
N SER A 96 -42.80 -5.18 -4.86
CA SER A 96 -43.72 -6.28 -4.55
C SER A 96 -44.54 -6.70 -5.77
N LEU A 97 -44.59 -8.01 -5.97
CA LEU A 97 -45.34 -8.71 -6.98
C LEU A 97 -46.19 -9.75 -6.27
N THR A 98 -47.51 -9.56 -6.27
CA THR A 98 -48.45 -10.40 -5.51
C THR A 98 -49.38 -11.14 -6.45
N LEU A 99 -49.36 -12.47 -6.40
CA LEU A 99 -50.29 -13.34 -7.13
C LEU A 99 -51.55 -13.62 -6.31
N TYR A 100 -52.69 -13.49 -6.98
CA TYR A 100 -54.00 -13.80 -6.44
C TYR A 100 -54.73 -14.83 -7.31
N ASP A 101 -55.33 -15.82 -6.64
CA ASP A 101 -56.28 -16.79 -7.18
C ASP A 101 -57.40 -16.95 -6.15
N GLY A 102 -58.34 -16.01 -6.19
CA GLY A 102 -59.34 -15.82 -5.12
C GLY A 102 -58.80 -15.25 -3.81
N LYS A 103 -57.61 -15.66 -3.39
CA LYS A 103 -56.85 -15.18 -2.23
C LYS A 103 -55.40 -14.90 -2.61
N VAL A 104 -54.66 -14.22 -1.75
CA VAL A 104 -53.21 -14.06 -1.92
C VAL A 104 -52.57 -15.45 -1.90
N ILE A 105 -51.90 -15.83 -2.99
CA ILE A 105 -51.13 -17.09 -3.05
C ILE A 105 -49.70 -16.83 -2.57
N LYS A 106 -49.03 -15.84 -3.19
CA LYS A 106 -47.61 -15.58 -2.96
C LYS A 106 -47.28 -14.14 -3.29
N THR A 107 -46.40 -13.56 -2.50
CA THR A 107 -45.83 -12.23 -2.72
C THR A 107 -44.31 -12.36 -2.82
N ILE A 108 -43.71 -11.84 -3.89
CA ILE A 108 -42.26 -11.83 -4.13
C ILE A 108 -41.80 -10.43 -4.55
N GLY A 109 -40.51 -10.12 -4.44
CA GLY A 109 -39.96 -8.82 -4.84
C GLY A 109 -38.97 -8.24 -3.82
N ASP A 110 -38.32 -7.14 -4.19
CA ASP A 110 -37.20 -6.55 -3.45
C ASP A 110 -37.57 -6.10 -2.03
N ARG A 111 -38.83 -5.68 -1.80
CA ARG A 111 -39.38 -5.28 -0.49
C ARG A 111 -40.08 -6.39 0.29
N THR A 112 -39.88 -7.64 -0.11
CA THR A 112 -40.60 -8.80 0.44
C THR A 112 -39.61 -9.89 0.86
N VAL A 113 -40.06 -10.77 1.77
CA VAL A 113 -39.31 -11.99 2.14
C VAL A 113 -39.42 -13.05 1.04
N GLY A 114 -40.52 -13.02 0.28
CA GLY A 114 -40.74 -13.97 -0.78
C GLY A 114 -39.73 -13.78 -1.92
N ARG A 115 -39.18 -14.91 -2.37
CA ARG A 115 -38.25 -14.96 -3.49
C ARG A 115 -38.83 -15.73 -4.66
N SER A 116 -38.39 -15.32 -5.85
CA SER A 116 -38.51 -16.14 -7.04
C SER A 116 -37.66 -17.40 -6.87
N PRO A 117 -38.10 -18.56 -7.40
CA PRO A 117 -37.25 -19.74 -7.50
C PRO A 117 -36.10 -19.58 -8.52
N PHE A 118 -36.18 -18.55 -9.36
CA PHE A 118 -35.20 -18.24 -10.37
C PHE A 118 -34.55 -16.89 -10.08
N ILE A 119 -33.21 -16.84 -10.14
CA ILE A 119 -32.46 -15.58 -10.03
C ILE A 119 -32.71 -14.66 -11.24
N GLU A 120 -33.06 -15.25 -12.39
CA GLU A 120 -33.16 -14.53 -13.66
C GLU A 120 -34.37 -13.61 -13.77
N THR A 121 -35.51 -14.04 -13.22
CA THR A 121 -36.80 -13.35 -13.36
C THR A 121 -37.66 -13.58 -12.12
N LEU A 122 -38.56 -12.64 -11.82
CA LEU A 122 -39.64 -12.88 -10.86
C LEU A 122 -40.71 -13.75 -11.51
N ALA A 123 -40.91 -14.96 -10.98
CA ALA A 123 -41.80 -15.94 -11.58
C ALA A 123 -42.77 -16.58 -10.59
N PHE A 124 -43.98 -16.88 -11.09
CA PHE A 124 -44.96 -17.71 -10.42
C PHE A 124 -45.21 -19.00 -11.18
N GLU A 125 -45.30 -20.10 -10.44
CA GLU A 125 -45.59 -21.42 -10.99
C GLU A 125 -47.06 -21.53 -11.38
N LEU A 126 -47.32 -22.02 -12.59
CA LEU A 126 -48.65 -22.33 -13.10
C LEU A 126 -48.71 -23.82 -13.46
N ASN A 127 -49.54 -24.56 -12.73
CA ASN A 127 -49.89 -25.94 -13.04
C ASN A 127 -51.32 -25.97 -13.59
N LEU A 128 -51.47 -26.38 -14.85
CA LEU A 128 -52.74 -26.40 -15.57
C LEU A 128 -53.13 -27.84 -15.91
N GLN A 129 -54.30 -28.28 -15.48
CA GLN A 129 -54.89 -29.55 -15.87
C GLN A 129 -55.29 -29.53 -17.35
N PRO A 130 -55.50 -30.70 -17.99
CA PRO A 130 -55.98 -30.76 -19.37
C PRO A 130 -57.24 -29.93 -19.57
N SER A 131 -57.26 -29.08 -20.60
CA SER A 131 -58.37 -28.16 -20.92
C SER A 131 -58.75 -27.16 -19.81
N GLU A 132 -57.96 -27.02 -18.74
CA GLU A 132 -58.24 -26.07 -17.67
C GLU A 132 -58.05 -24.63 -18.16
N GLU A 133 -58.98 -23.76 -17.76
CA GLU A 133 -58.88 -22.31 -17.89
C GLU A 133 -58.79 -21.70 -16.49
N LYS A 134 -57.73 -20.92 -16.24
CA LYS A 134 -57.44 -20.33 -14.95
C LYS A 134 -57.40 -18.80 -15.04
N LEU A 135 -58.17 -18.15 -14.17
CA LEU A 135 -58.17 -16.69 -14.00
C LEU A 135 -57.25 -16.29 -12.85
N LEU A 136 -56.23 -15.51 -13.16
CA LEU A 136 -55.22 -15.04 -12.21
C LEU A 136 -55.16 -13.53 -12.20
N TRP A 137 -54.88 -12.98 -11.03
CA TRP A 137 -54.62 -11.55 -10.85
C TRP A 137 -53.25 -11.34 -10.26
N VAL A 138 -52.50 -10.39 -10.80
CA VAL A 138 -51.18 -10.02 -10.28
C VAL A 138 -51.16 -8.55 -9.98
N ARG A 139 -50.84 -8.19 -8.74
CA ARG A 139 -50.57 -6.80 -8.34
C ARG A 139 -49.07 -6.54 -8.41
N VAL A 140 -48.69 -5.52 -9.15
CA VAL A 140 -47.31 -5.06 -9.30
C VAL A 140 -47.18 -3.70 -8.62
N LYS A 141 -46.24 -3.55 -7.67
CA LYS A 141 -45.98 -2.27 -7.01
C LYS A 141 -44.48 -2.01 -6.91
N LYS A 142 -44.11 -0.74 -7.10
CA LYS A 142 -42.73 -0.23 -6.98
C LYS A 142 -42.76 1.21 -6.47
N GLU A 143 -42.11 1.44 -5.35
CA GLU A 143 -42.13 2.67 -4.55
C GLU A 143 -40.85 3.50 -4.75
N THR A 144 -39.74 2.80 -4.98
CA THR A 144 -38.40 3.41 -4.96
C THR A 144 -37.95 4.01 -6.29
N SER A 145 -38.49 3.55 -7.42
CA SER A 145 -38.08 3.98 -8.75
C SER A 145 -39.20 3.75 -9.77
N PHE A 146 -38.99 4.15 -11.02
CA PHE A 146 -40.00 4.01 -12.06
C PHE A 146 -40.41 2.54 -12.23
N LEU A 147 -41.71 2.31 -12.44
CA LEU A 147 -42.26 0.99 -12.69
C LEU A 147 -42.35 0.74 -14.19
N ASP A 148 -41.53 -0.19 -14.64
CA ASP A 148 -41.65 -0.83 -15.93
C ASP A 148 -41.59 -2.35 -15.80
N PHE A 149 -42.36 -3.05 -16.62
CA PHE A 149 -42.30 -4.50 -16.73
C PHE A 149 -42.96 -4.96 -18.02
N SER A 150 -42.62 -6.16 -18.45
CA SER A 150 -43.38 -7.00 -19.36
C SER A 150 -43.52 -8.36 -18.73
N TYR A 151 -44.45 -9.15 -19.24
CA TYR A 151 -44.61 -10.54 -18.82
C TYR A 151 -44.29 -11.47 -19.99
N ASN A 152 -43.91 -12.69 -19.64
CA ASN A 152 -43.83 -13.81 -20.56
C ASN A 152 -44.13 -15.13 -19.85
N LEU A 153 -44.57 -16.12 -20.63
CA LEU A 153 -44.60 -17.51 -20.18
C LEU A 153 -43.31 -18.20 -20.62
N GLU A 154 -42.65 -18.88 -19.68
CA GLU A 154 -41.48 -19.70 -19.97
C GLU A 154 -41.62 -21.10 -19.36
N ASP A 155 -40.87 -22.03 -19.93
CA ASP A 155 -40.73 -23.40 -19.45
C ASP A 155 -39.68 -23.48 -18.32
N GLN A 156 -39.84 -24.46 -17.43
CA GLN A 156 -38.96 -24.65 -16.28
C GLN A 156 -37.50 -24.90 -16.70
N ASP A 157 -37.25 -25.79 -17.66
CA ASP A 157 -35.88 -26.18 -18.06
C ASP A 157 -35.11 -24.98 -18.61
N ARG A 158 -35.80 -24.13 -19.37
CA ARG A 158 -35.21 -22.90 -19.92
C ARG A 158 -34.86 -21.89 -18.82
N LEU A 159 -35.74 -21.71 -17.84
CA LEU A 159 -35.52 -20.80 -16.72
C LEU A 159 -34.40 -21.29 -15.80
N GLU A 160 -34.32 -22.59 -15.55
CA GLU A 160 -33.24 -23.22 -14.79
C GLU A 160 -31.89 -23.05 -15.51
N ALA A 161 -31.85 -23.26 -16.83
CA ALA A 161 -30.64 -23.05 -17.62
C ALA A 161 -30.16 -21.58 -17.58
N LYS A 162 -31.08 -20.62 -17.79
CA LYS A 162 -30.76 -19.18 -17.68
C LYS A 162 -30.28 -18.80 -16.28
N SER A 163 -30.99 -19.27 -15.25
CA SER A 163 -30.66 -18.99 -13.85
C SER A 163 -29.32 -19.59 -13.44
N SER A 164 -29.05 -20.83 -13.84
CA SER A 164 -27.77 -21.50 -13.58
C SER A 164 -26.61 -20.77 -14.25
N ARG A 165 -26.79 -20.36 -15.52
CA ARG A 165 -25.79 -19.57 -16.24
C ARG A 165 -25.48 -18.25 -15.54
N LYS A 166 -26.51 -17.50 -15.12
CA LYS A 166 -26.33 -16.22 -14.41
C LYS A 166 -25.64 -16.41 -13.07
N THR A 167 -26.04 -17.43 -12.33
CA THR A 167 -25.42 -17.78 -11.03
C THR A 167 -23.95 -18.15 -11.20
N ALA A 168 -23.61 -18.96 -12.22
CA ALA A 168 -22.23 -19.32 -12.54
C ALA A 168 -21.39 -18.09 -12.92
N LEU A 169 -21.91 -17.20 -13.79
CA LEU A 169 -21.23 -15.97 -14.19
C LEU A 169 -20.97 -15.04 -13.00
N THR A 170 -21.98 -14.79 -12.16
CA THR A 170 -21.83 -13.93 -10.99
C THR A 170 -20.87 -14.54 -9.96
N SER A 171 -20.93 -15.86 -9.74
CA SER A 171 -20.02 -16.56 -8.82
C SER A 171 -18.56 -16.51 -9.32
N PHE A 172 -18.36 -16.70 -10.62
CA PHE A 172 -17.04 -16.57 -11.25
C PHE A 172 -16.47 -15.15 -11.10
N PHE A 173 -17.29 -14.12 -11.34
CA PHE A 173 -16.90 -12.73 -11.13
C PHE A 173 -16.50 -12.45 -9.67
N ILE A 174 -17.31 -12.89 -8.69
CA ILE A 174 -16.99 -12.74 -7.27
C ILE A 174 -15.67 -13.45 -6.92
N GLY A 175 -15.43 -14.64 -7.47
CA GLY A 175 -14.18 -15.38 -7.31
C GLY A 175 -12.96 -14.64 -7.86
N ILE A 176 -13.08 -14.00 -9.02
CA ILE A 176 -12.03 -13.15 -9.59
C ILE A 176 -11.74 -11.94 -8.70
N VAL A 177 -12.79 -11.26 -8.23
CA VAL A 177 -12.62 -10.13 -7.32
C VAL A 177 -11.88 -10.59 -6.07
N PHE A 178 -12.27 -11.71 -5.46
CA PHE A 178 -11.58 -12.27 -4.30
C PHE A 178 -10.10 -12.54 -4.55
N LEU A 179 -9.73 -13.17 -5.68
CA LEU A 179 -8.34 -13.38 -6.06
C LEU A 179 -7.56 -12.07 -6.17
N LEU A 180 -8.16 -11.05 -6.79
CA LEU A 180 -7.53 -9.74 -6.94
C LEU A 180 -7.40 -9.02 -5.60
N LEU A 181 -8.34 -9.19 -4.66
CA LEU A 181 -8.20 -8.68 -3.30
C LEU A 181 -6.99 -9.31 -2.60
N MET A 182 -6.76 -10.62 -2.76
CA MET A 182 -5.59 -11.30 -2.19
C MET A 182 -4.29 -10.77 -2.79
N ILE A 183 -4.20 -10.70 -4.12
CA ILE A 183 -3.01 -10.20 -4.82
C ILE A 183 -2.69 -8.76 -4.40
N ASN A 184 -3.69 -7.87 -4.44
CA ASN A 184 -3.49 -6.47 -4.09
C ASN A 184 -3.27 -6.28 -2.58
N GLY A 185 -3.77 -7.18 -1.73
CA GLY A 185 -3.45 -7.23 -0.31
C GLY A 185 -1.98 -7.53 -0.06
N ILE A 186 -1.41 -8.50 -0.78
CA ILE A 186 0.03 -8.80 -0.73
C ILE A 186 0.83 -7.59 -1.23
N LEU A 187 0.45 -7.01 -2.37
CA LEU A 187 1.12 -5.81 -2.90
C LEU A 187 1.06 -4.64 -1.92
N PHE A 188 -0.06 -4.43 -1.23
CA PHE A 188 -0.14 -3.44 -0.14
C PHE A 188 0.82 -3.74 1.00
N LEU A 189 0.91 -5.00 1.45
CA LEU A 189 1.81 -5.37 2.54
C LEU A 189 3.28 -5.12 2.18
N MET A 190 3.65 -5.38 0.92
CA MET A 190 5.01 -5.19 0.39
C MET A 190 5.36 -3.72 0.13
N THR A 191 4.42 -2.94 -0.43
CA THR A 191 4.70 -1.56 -0.88
C THR A 191 4.32 -0.50 0.15
N LYS A 192 3.39 -0.81 1.06
CA LYS A 192 2.70 0.14 1.95
C LYS A 192 2.00 1.29 1.23
N ASP A 193 1.78 1.18 -0.08
CA ASP A 193 1.09 2.19 -0.87
C ASP A 193 -0.43 2.11 -0.67
N ARG A 194 -1.04 3.23 -0.27
CA ARG A 194 -2.48 3.33 -0.02
C ARG A 194 -3.33 3.14 -1.28
N LEU A 195 -2.74 3.29 -2.48
CA LEU A 195 -3.43 3.06 -3.74
C LEU A 195 -4.08 1.67 -3.81
N TYR A 196 -3.38 0.64 -3.32
CA TYR A 196 -3.89 -0.73 -3.27
C TYR A 196 -5.10 -0.87 -2.33
N VAL A 197 -5.11 -0.17 -1.19
CA VAL A 197 -6.25 -0.17 -0.25
C VAL A 197 -7.49 0.46 -0.91
N TYR A 198 -7.32 1.57 -1.62
CA TYR A 198 -8.43 2.19 -2.34
C TYR A 198 -8.97 1.30 -3.47
N TYR A 199 -8.08 0.61 -4.19
CA TYR A 199 -8.49 -0.37 -5.21
C TYR A 199 -9.24 -1.57 -4.61
N ILE A 200 -8.78 -2.11 -3.47
CA ILE A 200 -9.45 -3.17 -2.72
C ILE A 200 -10.86 -2.72 -2.31
N GLY A 201 -10.99 -1.53 -1.72
CA GLY A 201 -12.28 -0.98 -1.32
C GLY A 201 -13.24 -0.79 -2.49
N TYR A 202 -12.76 -0.23 -3.61
CA TYR A 202 -13.51 -0.12 -4.85
C TYR A 202 -13.95 -1.50 -5.39
N SER A 203 -13.06 -2.48 -5.39
CA SER A 203 -13.34 -3.83 -5.91
C SER A 203 -14.39 -4.56 -5.07
N ILE A 204 -14.34 -4.43 -3.74
CA ILE A 204 -15.36 -4.97 -2.83
C ILE A 204 -16.74 -4.35 -3.13
N LEU A 205 -16.80 -3.02 -3.25
CA LEU A 205 -18.07 -2.34 -3.53
C LEU A 205 -18.59 -2.66 -4.93
N THR A 206 -17.71 -2.90 -5.90
CA THR A 206 -18.08 -3.39 -7.23
C THR A 206 -18.72 -4.78 -7.15
N ALA A 207 -18.17 -5.69 -6.34
CA ALA A 207 -18.74 -7.00 -6.10
C ALA A 207 -20.12 -6.93 -5.43
N PHE A 208 -20.28 -6.10 -4.40
CA PHE A 208 -21.57 -5.90 -3.73
C PHE A 208 -22.62 -5.31 -4.67
N TYR A 209 -22.28 -4.26 -5.42
CA TYR A 209 -23.19 -3.63 -6.36
C TYR A 209 -23.62 -4.60 -7.46
N THR A 210 -22.67 -5.37 -8.03
CA THR A 210 -22.97 -6.41 -9.03
C THR A 210 -23.86 -7.51 -8.45
N ALA A 211 -23.59 -7.96 -7.20
CA ALA A 211 -24.40 -8.99 -6.56
C ALA A 211 -25.86 -8.54 -6.34
N ILE A 212 -26.09 -7.29 -5.93
CA ILE A 212 -27.44 -6.76 -5.74
C ILE A 212 -28.17 -6.60 -7.07
N THR A 213 -27.52 -5.99 -8.06
CA THR A 213 -28.13 -5.70 -9.36
C THR A 213 -28.40 -6.96 -10.21
N THR A 214 -27.59 -8.01 -10.06
CA THR A 214 -27.85 -9.31 -10.69
C THR A 214 -28.85 -10.17 -9.90
N ASN A 215 -29.46 -9.64 -8.83
CA ASN A 215 -30.36 -10.34 -7.90
C ASN A 215 -29.69 -11.49 -7.12
N PHE A 216 -28.38 -11.69 -7.28
CA PHE A 216 -27.60 -12.72 -6.60
C PHE A 216 -27.58 -12.51 -5.08
N ALA A 217 -27.47 -11.27 -4.63
CA ALA A 217 -27.47 -10.95 -3.21
C ALA A 217 -28.77 -11.37 -2.52
N LYS A 218 -29.94 -11.13 -3.13
CA LYS A 218 -31.23 -11.58 -2.58
C LYS A 218 -31.40 -13.09 -2.68
N HIS A 219 -30.97 -13.69 -3.79
CA HIS A 219 -31.19 -15.11 -4.02
C HIS A 219 -30.29 -16.01 -3.16
N VAL A 220 -29.02 -15.62 -2.96
CA VAL A 220 -27.97 -16.45 -2.36
C VAL A 220 -27.47 -15.90 -1.02
N LEU A 221 -27.13 -14.61 -0.94
CA LEU A 221 -26.37 -14.07 0.21
C LEU A 221 -27.26 -13.66 1.39
N PHE A 222 -28.33 -12.90 1.12
CA PHE A 222 -29.17 -12.26 2.13
C PHE A 222 -30.67 -12.46 1.83
N PRO A 223 -31.18 -13.71 1.84
CA PRO A 223 -32.56 -14.01 1.42
C PRO A 223 -33.65 -13.39 2.31
N GLN A 224 -33.33 -13.04 3.55
CA GLN A 224 -34.28 -12.43 4.48
C GLN A 224 -34.32 -10.89 4.40
N PHE A 225 -33.40 -10.28 3.65
CA PHE A 225 -33.30 -8.83 3.55
C PHE A 225 -34.41 -8.25 2.64
N ARG A 226 -35.03 -7.14 3.08
CA ARG A 226 -36.23 -6.55 2.46
C ARG A 226 -36.01 -5.15 1.90
N PHE A 227 -34.79 -4.62 1.88
CA PHE A 227 -34.52 -3.27 1.39
C PHE A 227 -33.56 -3.31 0.20
N PHE A 228 -33.74 -4.28 -0.70
CA PHE A 228 -32.88 -4.44 -1.86
C PHE A 228 -33.01 -3.30 -2.87
N SER A 229 -34.19 -2.69 -2.96
CA SER A 229 -34.44 -1.56 -3.85
C SER A 229 -33.65 -0.32 -3.44
N GLU A 230 -33.69 0.04 -2.16
CA GLU A 230 -32.87 1.11 -1.57
C GLU A 230 -31.39 0.70 -1.56
N GLY A 231 -31.12 -0.55 -1.17
CA GLY A 231 -29.78 -1.12 -1.14
C GLY A 231 -29.07 -1.00 -2.48
N ARG A 232 -29.77 -1.19 -3.61
CA ARG A 232 -29.21 -0.99 -4.95
C ARG A 232 -28.75 0.45 -5.18
N VAL A 233 -29.55 1.44 -4.76
CA VAL A 233 -29.21 2.86 -4.92
C VAL A 233 -28.03 3.23 -4.03
N TYR A 234 -28.07 2.84 -2.74
CA TYR A 234 -27.02 3.17 -1.78
C TYR A 234 -25.69 2.49 -2.11
N THR A 235 -25.70 1.21 -2.47
CA THR A 235 -24.47 0.50 -2.86
C THR A 235 -23.90 1.03 -4.17
N GLY A 236 -24.73 1.45 -5.13
CA GLY A 236 -24.26 2.14 -6.33
C GLY A 236 -23.59 3.48 -6.02
N ALA A 237 -24.15 4.26 -5.11
CA ALA A 237 -23.55 5.53 -4.67
C ALA A 237 -22.22 5.31 -3.92
N LEU A 238 -22.16 4.35 -2.99
CA LEU A 238 -20.92 3.98 -2.29
C LEU A 238 -19.85 3.44 -3.25
N TRP A 239 -20.23 2.56 -4.17
CA TRP A 239 -19.36 2.06 -5.22
C TRP A 239 -18.71 3.20 -6.01
N TYR A 240 -19.52 4.18 -6.39
CA TYR A 240 -19.03 5.32 -7.14
C TYR A 240 -18.12 6.25 -6.32
N ILE A 241 -18.43 6.48 -5.03
CA ILE A 241 -17.55 7.22 -4.12
C ILE A 241 -16.18 6.52 -4.04
N ALA A 242 -16.16 5.20 -3.89
CA ALA A 242 -14.91 4.44 -3.84
C ALA A 242 -14.15 4.49 -5.17
N LEU A 243 -14.83 4.39 -6.32
CA LEU A 243 -14.23 4.59 -7.64
C LEU A 243 -13.59 5.98 -7.75
N SER A 244 -14.28 7.02 -7.26
CA SER A 244 -13.81 8.41 -7.30
C SER A 244 -12.56 8.62 -6.45
N ILE A 245 -12.53 8.03 -5.25
CA ILE A 245 -11.35 8.07 -4.37
C ILE A 245 -10.20 7.31 -5.01
N PHE A 246 -10.44 6.09 -5.50
CA PHE A 246 -9.44 5.28 -6.17
C PHE A 246 -8.84 6.00 -7.38
N LEU A 247 -9.66 6.47 -8.32
CA LEU A 247 -9.19 7.22 -9.49
C LEU A 247 -8.51 8.53 -9.11
N GLY A 248 -8.99 9.20 -8.07
CA GLY A 248 -8.36 10.42 -7.55
C GLY A 248 -6.94 10.20 -7.05
N TYR A 249 -6.68 9.07 -6.38
CA TYR A 249 -5.34 8.65 -5.96
C TYR A 249 -4.51 8.12 -7.14
N PHE A 250 -5.12 7.31 -8.00
CA PHE A 250 -4.47 6.72 -9.18
C PHE A 250 -3.91 7.81 -10.12
N LEU A 251 -4.67 8.88 -10.34
CA LEU A 251 -4.25 10.04 -11.15
C LEU A 251 -3.50 11.12 -10.33
N LYS A 252 -3.22 10.87 -9.05
CA LYS A 252 -2.58 11.83 -8.13
C LYS A 252 -3.21 13.24 -8.20
N LEU A 253 -4.54 13.31 -8.24
CA LEU A 253 -5.26 14.57 -8.50
C LEU A 253 -5.00 15.63 -7.42
N LYS A 254 -4.70 15.22 -6.18
CA LYS A 254 -4.40 16.15 -5.09
C LYS A 254 -3.18 17.02 -5.40
N GLU A 255 -2.16 16.45 -6.04
CA GLU A 255 -0.91 17.12 -6.41
C GLU A 255 -1.07 17.85 -7.75
N ASN A 256 -1.64 17.16 -8.74
CA ASN A 256 -1.63 17.62 -10.13
C ASN A 256 -2.82 18.51 -10.50
N GLN A 257 -3.98 18.32 -9.86
CA GLN A 257 -5.25 19.01 -10.21
C GLN A 257 -6.11 19.28 -8.95
N PRO A 258 -5.61 20.07 -7.98
CA PRO A 258 -6.18 20.17 -6.62
C PRO A 258 -7.63 20.67 -6.57
N VAL A 259 -8.02 21.56 -7.49
CA VAL A 259 -9.42 22.06 -7.58
C VAL A 259 -10.38 20.93 -7.91
N LYS A 260 -10.03 20.09 -8.90
CA LYS A 260 -10.87 18.95 -9.30
C LYS A 260 -10.90 17.88 -8.21
N HIS A 261 -9.75 17.63 -7.56
CA HIS A 261 -9.70 16.75 -6.39
C HIS A 261 -10.66 17.21 -5.29
N LYS A 262 -10.62 18.50 -4.92
CA LYS A 262 -11.54 19.07 -3.91
C LYS A 262 -13.00 18.91 -4.33
N LEU A 263 -13.34 19.20 -5.58
CA LEU A 263 -14.72 19.05 -6.08
C LEU A 263 -15.21 17.60 -5.97
N ILE A 264 -14.38 16.62 -6.35
CA ILE A 264 -14.71 15.19 -6.25
C ILE A 264 -14.97 14.80 -4.79
N ILE A 265 -14.12 15.24 -3.85
CA ILE A 265 -14.28 14.94 -2.43
C ILE A 265 -15.55 15.60 -1.87
N VAL A 266 -15.84 16.85 -2.24
CA VAL A 266 -17.04 17.57 -1.80
C VAL A 266 -18.31 16.86 -2.30
N LEU A 267 -18.39 16.56 -3.60
CA LEU A 267 -19.53 15.84 -4.16
C LEU A 267 -19.69 14.44 -3.55
N GLY A 268 -18.59 13.72 -3.34
CA GLY A 268 -18.59 12.43 -2.66
C GLY A 268 -19.10 12.53 -1.21
N SER A 269 -18.69 13.58 -0.49
CA SER A 269 -19.10 13.83 0.90
C SER A 269 -20.59 14.18 0.99
N ILE A 270 -21.10 15.01 0.07
CA ILE A 270 -22.53 15.32 -0.01
C ILE A 270 -23.33 14.06 -0.30
N ASN A 271 -22.89 13.24 -1.26
CA ASN A 271 -23.58 12.00 -1.60
C ASN A 271 -23.58 11.00 -0.41
N PHE A 272 -22.45 10.90 0.30
CA PHE A 272 -22.36 10.07 1.51
C PHE A 272 -23.32 10.56 2.61
N LEU A 273 -23.39 11.88 2.84
CA LEU A 273 -24.31 12.47 3.80
C LEU A 273 -25.78 12.22 3.41
N LEU A 274 -26.12 12.31 2.12
CA LEU A 274 -27.45 11.98 1.61
C LEU A 274 -27.82 10.52 1.90
N ILE A 275 -26.87 9.58 1.75
CA ILE A 275 -27.08 8.17 2.11
C ILE A 275 -27.37 8.04 3.61
N LEU A 276 -26.57 8.67 4.47
CA LEU A 276 -26.77 8.60 5.93
C LEU A 276 -28.13 9.17 6.36
N ILE A 277 -28.50 10.33 5.82
CA ILE A 277 -29.81 10.95 6.09
C ILE A 277 -30.93 10.03 5.58
N SER A 278 -30.80 9.49 4.36
CA SER A 278 -31.80 8.61 3.77
C SER A 278 -31.98 7.31 4.58
N ILE A 279 -30.89 6.71 5.07
CA ILE A 279 -30.96 5.53 5.96
C ILE A 279 -31.61 5.88 7.30
N SER A 280 -31.24 7.02 7.91
CA SER A 280 -31.85 7.47 9.16
C SER A 280 -33.37 7.66 8.99
N LEU A 281 -33.79 8.38 7.94
CA LEU A 281 -35.20 8.57 7.63
C LEU A 281 -35.93 7.26 7.37
N LEU A 282 -35.29 6.29 6.70
CA LEU A 282 -35.88 4.95 6.47
C LEU A 282 -36.13 4.19 7.78
N VAL A 283 -35.29 4.39 8.79
CA VAL A 283 -35.45 3.74 10.11
C VAL A 283 -36.56 4.42 10.94
N PHE A 284 -36.67 5.75 10.88
CA PHE A 284 -37.59 6.50 11.73
C PHE A 284 -38.96 6.79 11.09
N TYR A 285 -39.06 6.78 9.76
CA TYR A 285 -40.26 7.18 9.01
C TYR A 285 -40.53 6.21 7.85
N ASN A 286 -41.53 5.34 8.02
CA ASN A 286 -41.90 4.36 6.99
C ASN A 286 -42.53 4.96 5.73
N ASP A 287 -43.17 6.13 5.82
CA ASP A 287 -43.94 6.75 4.71
C ASP A 287 -43.21 7.92 4.01
N PHE A 288 -41.91 8.09 4.27
CA PHE A 288 -41.14 9.20 3.72
C PHE A 288 -40.88 9.09 2.20
N GLU A 289 -40.93 10.21 1.47
CA GLU A 289 -40.68 10.23 0.02
C GLU A 289 -39.19 10.28 -0.33
N PHE A 290 -38.60 9.10 -0.55
CA PHE A 290 -37.19 8.97 -0.94
C PHE A 290 -36.86 9.42 -2.38
N ARG A 291 -37.87 9.72 -3.22
CA ARG A 291 -37.67 10.12 -4.62
C ARG A 291 -36.65 11.24 -4.78
N TYR A 292 -36.82 12.32 -4.01
CA TYR A 292 -36.01 13.52 -4.14
C TYR A 292 -34.56 13.26 -3.72
N PHE A 293 -34.34 12.44 -2.69
CA PHE A 293 -33.00 12.00 -2.28
C PHE A 293 -32.31 11.22 -3.40
N PHE A 294 -33.03 10.28 -4.03
CA PHE A 294 -32.47 9.50 -5.13
C PHE A 294 -32.17 10.36 -6.36
N VAL A 295 -33.08 11.26 -6.76
CA VAL A 295 -32.86 12.19 -7.89
C VAL A 295 -31.64 13.07 -7.64
N LEU A 296 -31.53 13.67 -6.44
CA LEU A 296 -30.38 14.49 -6.08
C LEU A 296 -29.08 13.68 -6.09
N GLY A 297 -29.10 12.45 -5.55
CA GLY A 297 -27.98 11.52 -5.59
C GLY A 297 -27.53 11.20 -7.02
N TYR A 298 -28.46 10.96 -7.94
CA TYR A 298 -28.15 10.73 -9.36
C TYR A 298 -27.57 11.98 -10.05
N ILE A 299 -28.06 13.18 -9.74
CA ILE A 299 -27.49 14.44 -10.26
C ILE A 299 -26.03 14.61 -9.80
N ILE A 300 -25.76 14.37 -8.51
CA ILE A 300 -24.41 14.44 -7.95
C ILE A 300 -23.49 13.38 -8.58
N PHE A 301 -24.01 12.17 -8.79
CA PHE A 301 -23.30 11.10 -9.49
C PHE A 301 -22.90 11.52 -10.90
N LEU A 302 -23.83 12.05 -11.71
CA LEU A 302 -23.54 12.51 -13.07
C LEU A 302 -22.51 13.66 -13.09
N ALA A 303 -22.66 14.64 -12.20
CA ALA A 303 -21.70 15.74 -12.06
C ALA A 303 -20.31 15.23 -11.70
N SER A 304 -20.23 14.26 -10.79
CA SER A 304 -18.96 13.65 -10.40
C SER A 304 -18.32 12.87 -11.54
N ILE A 305 -19.09 12.12 -12.32
CA ILE A 305 -18.58 11.36 -13.48
C ILE A 305 -17.97 12.31 -14.49
N PHE A 306 -18.68 13.40 -14.78
CA PHE A 306 -18.19 14.43 -15.69
C PHE A 306 -16.86 15.02 -15.21
N ILE A 307 -16.74 15.34 -13.92
CA ILE A 307 -15.51 15.90 -13.35
C ILE A 307 -14.37 14.87 -13.40
N LEU A 308 -14.62 13.59 -13.09
CA LEU A 308 -13.60 12.53 -13.21
C LEU A 308 -13.13 12.35 -14.65
N PHE A 309 -14.06 12.28 -15.60
CA PHE A 309 -13.74 12.14 -17.02
C PHE A 309 -12.94 13.36 -17.51
N TRP A 310 -13.35 14.57 -17.13
CA TRP A 310 -12.61 15.79 -17.44
C TRP A 310 -11.23 15.84 -16.78
N ALA A 311 -11.10 15.36 -15.54
CA ALA A 311 -9.82 15.24 -14.86
C ALA A 311 -8.88 14.30 -15.64
N ALA A 312 -9.35 13.10 -15.99
CA ALA A 312 -8.61 12.12 -16.78
C ALA A 312 -8.18 12.67 -18.15
N LEU A 313 -9.08 13.36 -18.87
CA LEU A 313 -8.76 14.00 -20.16
C LEU A 313 -7.64 15.03 -20.03
N THR A 314 -7.73 15.95 -19.05
CA THR A 314 -6.66 16.94 -18.85
C THR A 314 -5.37 16.33 -18.33
N HIS A 315 -5.45 15.18 -17.66
CA HIS A 315 -4.28 14.45 -17.14
C HIS A 315 -3.41 13.85 -18.26
N LEU A 316 -3.94 13.72 -19.49
CA LEU A 316 -3.14 13.32 -20.67
C LEU A 316 -1.93 14.22 -20.90
N LYS A 317 -2.01 15.50 -20.51
CA LYS A 317 -0.91 16.47 -20.61
C LYS A 317 0.11 16.38 -19.47
N ILE A 318 -0.20 15.62 -18.41
CA ILE A 318 0.63 15.49 -17.21
C ILE A 318 1.31 14.12 -17.22
N GLU A 319 0.53 13.04 -17.13
CA GLU A 319 1.04 11.66 -17.19
C GLU A 319 0.18 10.82 -18.14
N LYS A 320 0.67 10.68 -19.38
CA LYS A 320 -0.08 10.07 -20.48
C LYS A 320 -0.53 8.64 -20.16
N THR A 321 0.33 7.83 -19.57
CA THR A 321 0.06 6.40 -19.33
C THR A 321 -1.10 6.20 -18.36
N GLN A 322 -1.06 6.82 -17.18
CA GLN A 322 -2.15 6.74 -16.20
C GLN A 322 -3.46 7.32 -16.75
N ALA A 323 -3.39 8.48 -17.43
CA ALA A 323 -4.56 9.11 -18.03
C ALA A 323 -5.25 8.20 -19.07
N VAL A 324 -4.48 7.55 -19.94
CA VAL A 324 -5.02 6.61 -20.94
C VAL A 324 -5.71 5.45 -20.26
N TYR A 325 -5.13 4.86 -19.22
CA TYR A 325 -5.78 3.75 -18.49
C TYR A 325 -7.06 4.19 -17.78
N ALA A 326 -7.08 5.38 -17.17
CA ALA A 326 -8.29 5.93 -16.59
C ALA A 326 -9.37 6.17 -17.65
N LEU A 327 -9.02 6.69 -18.83
CA LEU A 327 -9.97 6.90 -19.94
C LEU A 327 -10.49 5.59 -20.53
N LEU A 328 -9.63 4.56 -20.64
CA LEU A 328 -10.01 3.22 -21.09
C LEU A 328 -11.04 2.57 -20.15
N ALA A 329 -11.05 2.93 -18.86
CA ALA A 329 -12.04 2.45 -17.91
C ALA A 329 -13.46 2.97 -18.22
N PHE A 330 -13.60 4.16 -18.82
CA PHE A 330 -14.90 4.74 -19.18
C PHE A 330 -15.49 4.20 -20.50
N VAL A 331 -14.67 3.56 -21.34
CA VAL A 331 -15.09 3.15 -22.70
C VAL A 331 -16.29 2.20 -22.69
N PRO A 332 -16.31 1.11 -21.89
CA PRO A 332 -17.45 0.19 -21.90
C PRO A 332 -18.77 0.86 -21.49
N GLN A 333 -18.74 1.81 -20.55
CA GLN A 333 -19.92 2.55 -20.09
C GLN A 333 -20.41 3.50 -21.16
N LEU A 334 -19.51 4.18 -21.88
CA LEU A 334 -19.88 5.03 -23.00
C LEU A 334 -20.50 4.21 -24.15
N VAL A 335 -19.92 3.05 -24.47
CA VAL A 335 -20.47 2.12 -25.46
C VAL A 335 -21.85 1.63 -25.04
N TRP A 336 -22.00 1.22 -23.78
CA TRP A 336 -23.30 0.80 -23.27
C TRP A 336 -24.35 1.91 -23.30
N GLY A 337 -23.98 3.12 -22.87
CA GLY A 337 -24.86 4.29 -22.91
C GLY A 337 -25.29 4.62 -24.34
N ALA A 338 -24.36 4.56 -25.30
CA ALA A 338 -24.66 4.76 -26.72
C ALA A 338 -25.62 3.68 -27.24
N CYS A 339 -25.39 2.40 -26.94
CA CYS A 339 -26.31 1.32 -27.33
C CYS A 339 -27.71 1.49 -26.72
N LEU A 340 -27.81 1.96 -25.47
CA LEU A 340 -29.08 2.22 -24.82
C LEU A 340 -29.84 3.36 -25.51
N ILE A 341 -29.14 4.44 -25.87
CA ILE A 341 -29.71 5.56 -26.64
C ILE A 341 -30.20 5.07 -28.01
N LEU A 342 -29.36 4.35 -28.76
CA LEU A 342 -29.72 3.84 -30.09
C LEU A 342 -30.92 2.89 -30.06
N LYS A 343 -31.02 2.03 -29.04
CA LYS A 343 -32.21 1.19 -28.83
C LYS A 343 -33.46 2.03 -28.52
N THR A 344 -33.31 3.07 -27.72
CA THR A 344 -34.44 3.94 -27.33
C THR A 344 -35.05 4.65 -28.54
N PHE A 345 -34.23 4.98 -29.53
CA PHE A 345 -34.66 5.54 -30.81
C PHE A 345 -34.92 4.48 -31.89
N GLU A 346 -34.99 3.20 -31.52
CA GLU A 346 -35.26 2.05 -32.42
C GLU A 346 -34.28 1.93 -33.61
N VAL A 347 -33.10 2.57 -33.53
CA VAL A 347 -32.05 2.50 -34.56
C VAL A 347 -31.44 1.10 -34.62
N ILE A 348 -31.34 0.43 -33.45
CA ILE A 348 -30.90 -0.96 -33.34
C ILE A 348 -32.00 -1.82 -32.71
N PRO A 349 -32.20 -3.07 -33.18
CA PRO A 349 -33.30 -3.91 -32.73
C PRO A 349 -33.09 -4.49 -31.33
N GLN A 350 -31.85 -4.52 -30.83
CA GLN A 350 -31.51 -5.10 -29.53
C GLN A 350 -30.44 -4.26 -28.82
N SER A 351 -30.50 -4.21 -27.48
CA SER A 351 -29.41 -3.67 -26.64
C SER A 351 -28.37 -4.74 -26.37
N LEU A 352 -27.25 -4.32 -25.80
CA LEU A 352 -26.37 -5.21 -25.04
C LEU A 352 -27.21 -6.01 -24.04
N GLY A 353 -26.95 -7.31 -23.94
CA GLY A 353 -27.74 -8.24 -23.14
C GLY A 353 -27.76 -7.90 -21.64
N ASP A 354 -28.65 -8.53 -20.88
CA ASP A 354 -28.97 -8.17 -19.48
C ASP A 354 -27.79 -8.27 -18.51
N ASN A 355 -26.71 -8.97 -18.88
CA ASN A 355 -25.50 -9.13 -18.08
C ASN A 355 -24.40 -8.10 -18.38
N TRP A 356 -24.68 -7.03 -19.15
CA TRP A 356 -23.69 -6.02 -19.55
C TRP A 356 -22.89 -5.48 -18.36
N MET A 357 -23.53 -5.22 -17.22
CA MET A 357 -22.88 -4.63 -16.06
C MET A 357 -21.81 -5.54 -15.46
N LEU A 358 -22.07 -6.86 -15.41
CA LEU A 358 -21.08 -7.84 -14.96
C LEU A 358 -19.84 -7.81 -15.86
N PHE A 359 -20.03 -7.72 -17.18
CA PHE A 359 -18.91 -7.64 -18.12
C PHE A 359 -18.12 -6.33 -18.00
N ILE A 360 -18.80 -5.19 -17.81
CA ILE A 360 -18.13 -3.90 -17.55
C ILE A 360 -17.32 -3.97 -16.27
N SER A 361 -17.93 -4.42 -15.16
CA SER A 361 -17.25 -4.53 -13.87
C SER A 361 -16.06 -5.49 -13.93
N LEU A 362 -16.17 -6.62 -14.63
CA LEU A 362 -15.07 -7.56 -14.83
C LEU A 362 -13.93 -6.91 -15.64
N TYR A 363 -14.26 -6.19 -16.72
CA TYR A 363 -13.28 -5.45 -17.50
C TYR A 363 -12.53 -4.41 -16.66
N GLU A 364 -13.23 -3.58 -15.88
CA GLU A 364 -12.61 -2.54 -15.06
C GLU A 364 -11.67 -3.13 -14.00
N VAL A 365 -12.15 -4.15 -13.29
CA VAL A 365 -11.39 -4.83 -12.25
C VAL A 365 -10.12 -5.44 -12.84
N PHE A 366 -10.19 -6.12 -14.00
CA PHE A 366 -8.99 -6.62 -14.68
C PHE A 366 -8.06 -5.52 -15.19
N LEU A 367 -8.61 -4.46 -15.79
CA LEU A 367 -7.83 -3.33 -16.31
C LEU A 367 -6.98 -2.71 -15.20
N PHE A 368 -7.59 -2.35 -14.07
CA PHE A 368 -6.87 -1.74 -12.97
C PHE A 368 -5.95 -2.73 -12.24
N GLY A 369 -6.37 -3.99 -12.08
CA GLY A 369 -5.50 -5.03 -11.50
C GLY A 369 -4.23 -5.24 -12.33
N TYR A 370 -4.34 -5.26 -13.65
CA TYR A 370 -3.21 -5.32 -14.57
C TYR A 370 -2.32 -4.08 -14.47
N VAL A 371 -2.91 -2.89 -14.50
CA VAL A 371 -2.16 -1.62 -14.45
C VAL A 371 -1.39 -1.47 -13.13
N LEU A 372 -2.01 -1.81 -12.00
CA LEU A 372 -1.35 -1.78 -10.70
C LEU A 372 -0.20 -2.78 -10.63
N SER A 373 -0.41 -4.01 -11.12
CA SER A 373 0.63 -5.04 -11.17
C SER A 373 1.81 -4.61 -12.04
N ARG A 374 1.54 -4.01 -13.21
CA ARG A 374 2.57 -3.45 -14.09
C ARG A 374 3.35 -2.33 -13.41
N ASN A 375 2.65 -1.36 -12.82
CA ASN A 375 3.30 -0.23 -12.13
C ASN A 375 4.20 -0.73 -10.98
N TYR A 376 3.78 -1.77 -10.26
CA TYR A 376 4.62 -2.42 -9.25
C TYR A 376 5.90 -3.01 -9.86
N ILE A 377 5.78 -3.78 -10.95
CA ILE A 377 6.93 -4.38 -11.63
C ILE A 377 7.90 -3.29 -12.11
N ASP A 378 7.39 -2.22 -12.73
CA ASP A 378 8.20 -1.11 -13.23
C ASP A 378 8.95 -0.41 -12.08
N ILE A 379 8.29 -0.17 -10.94
CA ILE A 379 8.91 0.40 -9.74
C ILE A 379 9.95 -0.56 -9.15
N PHE A 380 9.64 -1.85 -9.08
CA PHE A 380 10.53 -2.87 -8.53
C PHE A 380 11.82 -3.01 -9.37
N LEU A 381 11.71 -3.04 -10.70
CA LEU A 381 12.86 -3.09 -11.60
C LEU A 381 13.74 -1.84 -11.43
N LYS A 382 13.13 -0.64 -11.41
CA LYS A 382 13.86 0.61 -11.23
C LYS A 382 14.58 0.69 -9.88
N ASN A 383 13.94 0.23 -8.81
CA ASN A 383 14.58 0.19 -7.48
C ASN A 383 15.74 -0.80 -7.44
N ASN A 384 15.66 -1.93 -8.15
CA ASN A 384 16.78 -2.87 -8.25
C ASN A 384 17.94 -2.30 -9.05
N GLU A 385 17.70 -1.59 -10.14
CA GLU A 385 18.73 -0.89 -10.91
C GLU A 385 19.46 0.15 -10.04
N LEU A 386 18.69 1.01 -9.35
CA LEU A 386 19.26 2.00 -8.41
C LEU A 386 20.06 1.34 -7.29
N MET A 387 19.59 0.21 -6.76
CA MET A 387 20.30 -0.53 -5.73
C MET A 387 21.63 -1.10 -6.25
N GLN A 388 21.69 -1.57 -7.50
CA GLN A 388 22.94 -2.00 -8.12
C GLN A 388 23.92 -0.85 -8.33
N GLU A 389 23.45 0.32 -8.73
CA GLU A 389 24.27 1.52 -8.88
C GLU A 389 24.90 1.94 -7.54
N VAL A 390 24.10 1.97 -6.47
CA VAL A 390 24.58 2.27 -5.11
C VAL A 390 25.61 1.24 -4.63
N ILE A 391 25.40 -0.05 -4.92
CA ILE A 391 26.36 -1.10 -4.56
C ILE A 391 27.68 -0.89 -5.32
N PHE A 392 27.61 -0.63 -6.62
CA PHE A 392 28.79 -0.41 -7.46
C PHE A 392 29.60 0.83 -7.01
N GLU A 393 28.93 1.95 -6.73
CA GLU A 393 29.57 3.16 -6.23
C GLU A 393 30.28 2.89 -4.89
N LYS A 394 29.60 2.19 -3.97
CA LYS A 394 30.18 1.81 -2.67
C LYS A 394 31.40 0.91 -2.82
N GLU A 395 31.37 -0.09 -3.71
CA GLU A 395 32.52 -0.95 -3.99
C GLU A 395 33.71 -0.16 -4.56
N SER A 396 33.45 0.77 -5.49
CA SER A 396 34.50 1.59 -6.09
C SER A 396 35.20 2.49 -5.05
N SER A 397 34.42 3.10 -4.16
CA SER A 397 34.93 3.93 -3.06
C SER A 397 35.78 3.12 -2.09
N LEU A 398 35.33 1.92 -1.70
CA LEU A 398 36.09 1.02 -0.84
C LEU A 398 37.42 0.59 -1.47
N ARG A 399 37.44 0.32 -2.78
CA ARG A 399 38.69 -0.01 -3.50
C ARG A 399 39.65 1.17 -3.51
N ALA A 400 39.18 2.38 -3.81
CA ALA A 400 40.02 3.58 -3.80
C ALA A 400 40.63 3.83 -2.41
N ILE A 401 39.84 3.71 -1.34
CA ILE A 401 40.33 3.83 0.04
C ILE A 401 41.39 2.77 0.34
N SER A 402 41.15 1.51 -0.04
CA SER A 402 42.10 0.42 0.17
C SER A 402 43.42 0.65 -0.57
N GLU A 403 43.37 1.13 -1.81
CA GLU A 403 44.57 1.46 -2.59
C GLU A 403 45.37 2.59 -1.97
N VAL A 404 44.71 3.64 -1.48
CA VAL A 404 45.36 4.76 -0.76
C VAL A 404 46.03 4.25 0.51
N GLN A 405 45.36 3.41 1.30
CA GLN A 405 45.94 2.82 2.52
C GLN A 405 47.16 1.93 2.22
N LEU A 406 47.08 1.10 1.17
CA LEU A 406 48.20 0.26 0.75
C LEU A 406 49.39 1.09 0.26
N ARG A 407 49.13 2.18 -0.47
CA ARG A 407 50.15 3.13 -0.91
C ARG A 407 50.82 3.80 0.29
N GLU A 408 50.07 4.28 1.27
CA GLU A 408 50.65 4.88 2.47
C GLU A 408 51.48 3.89 3.28
N ARG A 409 50.99 2.66 3.48
CA ARG A 409 51.79 1.62 4.15
C ARG A 409 53.10 1.33 3.43
N ARG A 410 53.10 1.27 2.10
CA ARG A 410 54.32 1.08 1.30
C ARG A 410 55.25 2.28 1.40
N ASN A 411 54.71 3.51 1.35
CA ASN A 411 55.51 4.73 1.50
C ASN A 411 56.21 4.75 2.87
N ILE A 412 55.49 4.45 3.95
CA ILE A 412 56.06 4.35 5.30
C ILE A 412 57.13 3.26 5.33
N ALA A 413 56.86 2.06 4.80
CA ALA A 413 57.83 0.97 4.76
C ALA A 413 59.11 1.35 3.99
N ASN A 414 58.98 2.07 2.87
CA ASN A 414 60.13 2.54 2.08
C ASN A 414 60.92 3.62 2.83
N ILE A 415 60.26 4.60 3.45
CA ILE A 415 60.91 5.64 4.26
C ILE A 415 61.70 5.00 5.41
N ILE A 416 61.12 4.01 6.08
CA ILE A 416 61.80 3.25 7.13
C ILE A 416 62.98 2.47 6.54
N HIS A 417 62.77 1.68 5.51
CA HIS A 417 63.81 0.84 4.92
C HIS A 417 65.01 1.67 4.42
N ASP A 418 64.77 2.75 3.68
CA ASP A 418 65.83 3.50 3.01
C ASP A 418 66.60 4.41 3.98
N ASN A 419 65.90 5.11 4.90
CA ASN A 419 66.58 5.98 5.86
C ASN A 419 67.12 5.21 7.07
N VAL A 420 66.31 4.34 7.68
CA VAL A 420 66.70 3.63 8.91
C VAL A 420 67.58 2.43 8.56
N GLY A 421 67.19 1.61 7.59
CA GLY A 421 67.94 0.42 7.19
C GLY A 421 69.36 0.73 6.69
N SER A 422 69.49 1.71 5.79
CA SER A 422 70.80 2.10 5.24
C SER A 422 71.74 2.67 6.31
N LYS A 423 71.21 3.50 7.22
CA LYS A 423 72.03 4.07 8.30
C LYS A 423 72.43 3.03 9.34
N ILE A 424 71.57 2.05 9.65
CA ILE A 424 71.95 0.92 10.51
C ILE A 424 73.08 0.10 9.87
N ALA A 425 72.98 -0.22 8.57
CA ALA A 425 74.04 -0.94 7.86
C ALA A 425 75.37 -0.16 7.88
N HIS A 426 75.31 1.15 7.71
CA HIS A 426 76.48 2.03 7.80
C HIS A 426 77.06 2.05 9.23
N ILE A 427 76.22 2.11 10.26
CA ILE A 427 76.65 2.04 11.67
C ILE A 427 77.37 0.71 11.96
N ILE A 428 76.82 -0.42 11.52
CA ILE A 428 77.45 -1.75 11.67
C ILE A 428 78.85 -1.75 11.04
N HIS A 429 78.96 -1.23 9.82
CA HIS A 429 80.24 -1.11 9.11
C HIS A 429 81.26 -0.23 9.85
N LEU A 430 80.83 0.89 10.44
CA LEU A 430 81.69 1.78 11.21
C LEU A 430 82.20 1.13 12.51
N PHE A 431 81.40 0.25 13.13
CA PHE A 431 81.83 -0.55 14.26
C PHE A 431 82.87 -1.61 13.85
N ASP A 432 82.70 -2.28 12.70
CA ASP A 432 83.69 -3.22 12.17
C ASP A 432 85.04 -2.54 11.89
N MET A 433 85.01 -1.28 11.43
CA MET A 433 86.19 -0.43 11.24
C MET A 433 86.78 0.15 12.54
N LYS A 434 86.22 -0.17 13.71
CA LYS A 434 86.59 0.38 15.03
C LYS A 434 86.51 1.92 15.12
N ASN A 435 85.66 2.56 14.30
CA ASN A 435 85.47 4.02 14.33
C ASN A 435 84.27 4.41 15.20
N ALA A 436 84.42 4.20 16.52
CA ALA A 436 83.35 4.43 17.49
C ALA A 436 82.85 5.89 17.54
N LYS A 437 83.71 6.86 17.22
CA LYS A 437 83.34 8.29 17.23
C LYS A 437 82.37 8.61 16.09
N LEU A 438 82.65 8.15 14.88
CA LEU A 438 81.77 8.36 13.72
C LEU A 438 80.49 7.53 13.84
N ALA A 439 80.57 6.29 14.33
CA ALA A 439 79.39 5.48 14.62
C ALA A 439 78.43 6.17 15.60
N LYS A 440 78.95 6.77 16.69
CA LYS A 440 78.15 7.53 17.65
C LYS A 440 77.48 8.76 17.02
N GLN A 441 78.16 9.45 16.10
CA GLN A 441 77.58 10.58 15.38
C GLN A 441 76.44 10.12 14.45
N THR A 442 76.65 9.07 13.67
CA THR A 442 75.61 8.52 12.78
C THR A 442 74.42 7.95 13.57
N ILE A 443 74.62 7.41 14.76
CA ILE A 443 73.54 7.02 15.68
C ILE A 443 72.71 8.24 16.10
N ASN A 444 73.35 9.35 16.46
CA ASN A 444 72.63 10.58 16.83
C ASN A 444 71.84 11.16 15.65
N GLU A 445 72.43 11.14 14.45
CA GLU A 445 71.73 11.55 13.22
C GLU A 445 70.55 10.64 12.90
N LEU A 446 70.70 9.32 13.04
CA LEU A 446 69.59 8.38 12.86
C LEU A 446 68.49 8.57 13.92
N ALA A 447 68.86 8.89 15.16
CA ALA A 447 67.89 9.19 16.21
C ALA A 447 67.09 10.46 15.87
N GLU A 448 67.73 11.47 15.27
CA GLU A 448 67.05 12.68 14.80
C GLU A 448 66.17 12.40 13.59
N ASP A 449 66.62 11.60 12.62
CA ASP A 449 65.80 11.20 11.46
C ASP A 449 64.56 10.40 11.89
N ILE A 450 64.70 9.46 12.84
CA ILE A 450 63.57 8.72 13.41
C ILE A 450 62.61 9.68 14.13
N ARG A 451 63.15 10.69 14.82
CA ARG A 451 62.36 11.73 15.47
C ARG A 451 61.59 12.57 14.46
N GLU A 452 62.21 13.00 13.36
CA GLU A 452 61.55 13.72 12.27
C GLU A 452 60.50 12.89 11.54
N ILE A 453 60.79 11.61 11.24
CA ILE A 453 59.82 10.68 10.65
C ILE A 453 58.64 10.48 11.61
N SER A 454 58.90 10.34 12.91
CA SER A 454 57.85 10.29 13.93
C SER A 454 57.04 11.59 13.95
N HIS A 455 57.66 12.76 13.81
CA HIS A 455 56.95 14.05 13.69
C HIS A 455 56.07 14.14 12.43
N LYS A 456 56.47 13.55 11.30
CA LYS A 456 55.63 13.44 10.10
C LYS A 456 54.46 12.47 10.29
N ILE A 457 54.58 11.51 11.20
CA ILE A 457 53.55 10.54 11.58
C ILE A 457 52.65 11.10 12.69
N LEU A 458 53.14 12.05 13.50
CA LEU A 458 52.39 12.71 14.56
C LEU A 458 51.31 13.66 14.01
N PRO A 459 50.18 13.86 14.73
CA PRO A 459 49.13 14.76 14.29
C PRO A 459 49.63 16.22 14.19
N LYS A 460 49.44 16.86 13.03
CA LYS A 460 49.75 18.30 12.82
C LYS A 460 49.05 19.23 13.81
N ALA A 461 47.92 18.80 14.37
CA ALA A 461 47.18 19.56 15.39
C ALA A 461 47.98 19.79 16.68
N LEU A 462 49.03 19.00 16.95
CA LEU A 462 49.95 19.24 18.07
C LEU A 462 50.81 20.51 17.86
N ASP A 463 51.10 20.89 16.62
CA ASP A 463 51.83 22.14 16.28
C ASP A 463 51.04 23.39 16.66
N GLU A 464 49.72 23.28 16.73
CA GLU A 464 48.80 24.36 17.15
C GLU A 464 48.43 24.28 18.64
N GLY A 465 49.10 23.41 19.41
CA GLY A 465 48.88 23.24 20.84
C GLY A 465 47.65 22.41 21.23
N ALA A 466 47.00 21.72 20.28
CA ALA A 466 45.72 21.06 20.48
C ALA A 466 45.83 19.60 20.98
N LEU A 467 46.41 19.43 22.17
CA LEU A 467 46.68 18.11 22.77
C LEU A 467 45.42 17.25 22.94
N ILE A 468 44.35 17.81 23.51
CA ILE A 468 43.11 17.08 23.82
C ILE A 468 42.50 16.51 22.54
N SER A 469 42.33 17.33 21.50
CA SER A 469 41.77 16.89 20.22
C SER A 469 42.64 15.79 19.55
N SER A 470 43.97 15.90 19.69
CA SER A 470 44.91 14.92 19.13
C SER A 470 44.83 13.59 19.86
N LEU A 471 44.72 13.60 21.19
CA LEU A 471 44.53 12.39 22.01
C LEU A 471 43.15 11.77 21.77
N GLN A 472 42.08 12.57 21.70
CA GLN A 472 40.73 12.09 21.39
C GLN A 472 40.68 11.37 20.05
N SER A 473 41.27 11.95 19.01
CA SER A 473 41.33 11.36 17.67
C SER A 473 42.11 10.04 17.66
N GLN A 474 43.26 10.01 18.32
CA GLN A 474 44.11 8.82 18.40
C GLN A 474 43.46 7.70 19.21
N ILE A 475 42.85 8.02 20.36
CA ILE A 475 42.14 7.06 21.21
C ILE A 475 40.91 6.51 20.51
N SER A 476 40.16 7.35 19.79
CA SER A 476 39.03 6.91 18.96
C SER A 476 39.47 5.91 17.89
N SER A 477 40.62 6.17 17.24
CA SER A 477 41.20 5.28 16.24
C SER A 477 41.67 3.95 16.84
N LEU A 478 42.25 3.96 18.04
CA LEU A 478 42.66 2.75 18.75
C LEU A 478 41.46 1.90 19.19
N ASN A 479 40.45 2.52 19.80
CA ASN A 479 39.21 1.85 20.22
C ASN A 479 38.43 1.25 19.03
N ALA A 480 38.62 1.76 17.81
CA ALA A 480 37.99 1.20 16.62
C ALA A 480 38.65 -0.11 16.13
N VAL A 481 39.90 -0.35 16.51
CA VAL A 481 40.70 -1.50 16.04
C VAL A 481 40.89 -2.55 17.14
N LEU A 482 41.02 -2.12 18.40
CA LEU A 482 41.19 -3.00 19.55
C LEU A 482 39.82 -3.54 20.01
N THR A 483 39.68 -4.86 20.08
CA THR A 483 38.42 -5.51 20.52
C THR A 483 38.38 -5.80 22.02
N ASP A 484 39.55 -5.97 22.64
CA ASP A 484 39.67 -6.54 23.98
C ASP A 484 40.10 -5.51 25.04
N VAL A 485 40.34 -4.25 24.63
CA VAL A 485 40.81 -3.17 25.49
C VAL A 485 40.00 -1.91 25.20
N LYS A 486 39.45 -1.29 26.24
CA LYS A 486 38.77 0.00 26.16
C LYS A 486 39.65 1.10 26.73
N ILE A 487 39.80 2.20 25.99
CA ILE A 487 40.56 3.38 26.43
C ILE A 487 39.59 4.55 26.64
N GLU A 488 39.61 5.15 27.82
CA GLU A 488 38.77 6.29 28.19
C GLU A 488 39.63 7.52 28.49
N LEU A 489 39.25 8.66 27.93
CA LEU A 489 39.91 9.94 28.14
C LEU A 489 38.95 10.90 28.84
N PHE A 490 39.35 11.37 30.01
CA PHE A 490 38.67 12.41 30.76
C PHE A 490 39.57 13.64 30.87
N PHE A 491 38.98 14.82 30.78
CA PHE A 491 39.70 16.05 30.98
C PHE A 491 38.83 17.09 31.68
N TYR A 492 39.41 17.84 32.61
CA TYR A 492 38.70 18.79 33.46
C TYR A 492 39.53 20.07 33.61
N ASP A 493 38.91 21.23 33.33
CA ASP A 493 39.58 22.54 33.44
C ASP A 493 40.95 22.61 32.70
N PHE A 494 41.07 21.84 31.62
CA PHE A 494 42.30 21.72 30.83
C PHE A 494 42.22 22.61 29.58
N PRO A 495 43.23 23.44 29.25
CA PRO A 495 43.14 24.35 28.11
C PRO A 495 43.05 23.63 26.76
N ASP A 496 42.20 24.13 25.86
CA ASP A 496 42.05 23.58 24.49
C ASP A 496 43.32 23.75 23.64
N LYS A 497 44.08 24.82 23.90
CA LYS A 497 45.37 25.10 23.29
C LYS A 497 46.39 25.42 24.37
N ILE A 498 47.56 24.81 24.25
CA ILE A 498 48.67 24.99 25.18
C ILE A 498 49.89 25.40 24.35
N ASP A 499 50.59 26.45 24.77
CA ASP A 499 51.86 26.88 24.16
C ASP A 499 53.03 26.43 25.04
N GLU A 500 53.15 25.12 25.21
CA GLU A 500 54.16 24.51 26.07
C GLU A 500 54.92 23.42 25.31
N LYS A 501 56.23 23.40 25.50
CA LYS A 501 57.12 22.48 24.77
C LYS A 501 56.91 21.01 25.15
N TRP A 502 56.29 20.73 26.30
CA TRP A 502 56.05 19.37 26.78
C TRP A 502 54.88 18.65 26.10
N ILE A 503 54.07 19.34 25.28
CA ILE A 503 52.87 18.76 24.65
C ILE A 503 53.18 17.52 23.80
N TYR A 504 54.24 17.57 22.99
CA TYR A 504 54.65 16.43 22.18
C TYR A 504 55.13 15.26 23.04
N ASP A 505 55.92 15.56 24.07
CA ASP A 505 56.42 14.54 24.97
C ASP A 505 55.30 13.90 25.76
N LEU A 506 54.28 14.66 26.18
CA LEU A 506 53.12 14.10 26.87
C LEU A 506 52.24 13.26 25.93
N TYR A 507 52.06 13.67 24.68
CA TYR A 507 51.37 12.86 23.68
C TYR A 507 52.09 11.51 23.50
N LEU A 508 53.41 11.51 23.36
CA LEU A 508 54.21 10.29 23.24
C LEU A 508 54.21 9.45 24.52
N ILE A 509 54.31 10.08 25.70
CA ILE A 509 54.19 9.39 27.00
C ILE A 509 52.83 8.70 27.10
N THR A 510 51.76 9.36 26.68
CA THR A 510 50.41 8.77 26.68
C THR A 510 50.36 7.51 25.81
N LEU A 511 50.91 7.57 24.60
CA LEU A 511 50.97 6.39 23.71
C LEU A 511 51.84 5.27 24.26
N GLU A 512 52.97 5.61 24.88
CA GLU A 512 53.86 4.63 25.50
C GLU A 512 53.21 3.95 26.70
N VAL A 513 52.47 4.70 27.53
CA VAL A 513 51.72 4.15 28.67
C VAL A 513 50.59 3.23 28.19
N ILE A 514 49.80 3.65 27.17
CA ILE A 514 48.79 2.80 26.55
C ILE A 514 49.42 1.51 26.00
N ASN A 515 50.54 1.63 25.28
CA ASN A 515 51.24 0.49 24.70
C ASN A 515 51.78 -0.46 25.78
N ASN A 516 52.29 0.06 26.89
CA ASN A 516 52.74 -0.72 28.04
C ASN A 516 51.58 -1.46 28.72
N ALA A 517 50.44 -0.80 28.93
CA ALA A 517 49.25 -1.42 29.49
C ALA A 517 48.70 -2.55 28.58
N ILE A 518 48.71 -2.36 27.26
CA ILE A 518 48.27 -3.40 26.30
C ILE A 518 49.26 -4.57 26.24
N LYS A 519 50.56 -4.31 26.04
CA LYS A 519 51.55 -5.37 25.78
C LYS A 519 52.04 -6.10 27.02
N HIS A 520 52.17 -5.37 28.13
CA HIS A 520 52.76 -5.90 29.36
C HIS A 520 51.73 -6.03 30.48
N GLY A 521 50.72 -5.16 30.50
CA GLY A 521 49.64 -5.17 31.49
C GLY A 521 48.51 -6.15 31.17
N ASN A 522 48.23 -6.46 29.90
CA ASN A 522 47.01 -7.17 29.50
C ASN A 522 45.74 -6.53 30.10
N ALA A 523 45.73 -5.20 30.14
CA ALA A 523 44.64 -4.40 30.70
C ALA A 523 43.39 -4.49 29.81
N ALA A 524 42.21 -4.55 30.41
CA ALA A 524 40.93 -4.47 29.73
C ALA A 524 40.40 -3.02 29.69
N LEU A 525 40.81 -2.18 30.65
CA LEU A 525 40.45 -0.77 30.74
C LEU A 525 41.70 0.08 31.02
N ILE A 526 41.84 1.15 30.24
CA ILE A 526 42.86 2.18 30.44
C ILE A 526 42.15 3.52 30.56
N THR A 527 42.35 4.20 31.68
CA THR A 527 41.76 5.50 31.99
C THR A 527 42.84 6.57 31.99
N ILE A 528 42.61 7.64 31.25
CA ILE A 528 43.52 8.77 31.10
C ILE A 528 42.80 10.02 31.57
N GLU A 529 43.36 10.70 32.57
CA GLU A 529 42.76 11.89 33.17
C GLU A 529 43.73 13.06 33.07
N LEU A 530 43.29 14.16 32.48
CA LEU A 530 44.09 15.36 32.26
C LEU A 530 43.37 16.57 32.88
N TYR A 531 44.00 17.25 33.83
CA TYR A 531 43.39 18.44 34.42
C TYR A 531 44.43 19.49 34.80
N LYS A 532 44.01 20.75 34.84
CA LYS A 532 44.83 21.83 35.38
C LYS A 532 44.31 22.16 36.77
N TYR A 533 45.21 22.22 37.75
CA TYR A 533 44.86 22.65 39.09
C TYR A 533 45.96 23.56 39.65
N ALA A 534 45.55 24.74 40.12
CA ALA A 534 46.45 25.80 40.56
C ALA A 534 47.53 26.11 39.51
N LYS A 535 48.82 25.98 39.86
CA LYS A 535 49.97 26.24 38.98
C LYS A 535 50.57 24.97 38.38
N ASN A 536 49.82 23.88 38.28
CA ASN A 536 50.30 22.62 37.72
C ASN A 536 49.30 22.03 36.72
N TYR A 537 49.84 21.39 35.69
CA TYR A 537 49.12 20.44 34.85
C TYR A 537 49.31 19.04 35.45
N HIS A 538 48.20 18.31 35.55
CA HIS A 538 48.14 16.98 36.12
C HIS A 538 47.70 15.98 35.07
N PHE A 539 48.42 14.86 35.01
CA PHE A 539 48.16 13.76 34.10
C PHE A 539 48.18 12.47 34.90
N GLN A 540 47.08 11.74 34.87
CA GLN A 540 46.97 10.45 35.52
C GLN A 540 46.62 9.39 34.47
N PHE A 541 47.37 8.29 34.51
CA PHE A 541 47.13 7.13 33.68
C PHE A 541 46.91 5.93 34.59
N THR A 542 45.78 5.25 34.43
CA THR A 542 45.39 4.11 35.24
C THR A 542 45.05 2.94 34.31
N ASP A 543 45.67 1.79 34.51
CA ASP A 543 45.27 0.54 33.86
C ASP A 543 44.86 -0.51 34.88
N ASP A 544 43.98 -1.43 34.49
CA ASP A 544 43.52 -2.56 35.30
C ASP A 544 44.31 -3.86 35.03
N GLY A 545 45.53 -3.73 34.51
CA GLY A 545 46.35 -4.85 34.09
C GLY A 545 46.98 -5.66 35.24
N LEU A 546 47.95 -6.51 34.88
CA LEU A 546 48.62 -7.44 35.79
C LEU A 546 49.46 -6.76 36.87
N GLY A 547 49.80 -5.48 36.72
CA GLY A 547 50.69 -4.74 37.61
C GLY A 547 52.06 -5.41 37.82
N PHE A 548 52.93 -4.81 38.63
CA PHE A 548 54.25 -5.33 38.94
C PHE A 548 54.78 -4.86 40.30
N ASP A 549 55.74 -5.60 40.84
CA ASP A 549 56.40 -5.25 42.10
C ASP A 549 57.54 -4.27 41.83
N LEU A 550 57.35 -3.01 42.23
CA LEU A 550 58.31 -1.92 42.09
C LEU A 550 59.62 -2.14 42.85
N GLN A 551 59.63 -2.97 43.91
CA GLN A 551 60.85 -3.26 44.69
C GLN A 551 61.70 -4.37 44.07
N LYS A 552 61.09 -5.26 43.28
CA LYS A 552 61.77 -6.41 42.65
C LYS A 552 62.11 -6.21 41.17
N THR A 553 61.52 -5.19 40.54
CA THR A 553 61.65 -4.96 39.10
C THR A 553 62.38 -3.64 38.88
N SER A 554 63.53 -3.67 38.22
CA SER A 554 64.19 -2.43 37.79
C SER A 554 63.28 -1.68 36.80
N LYS A 555 63.14 -0.36 36.96
CA LYS A 555 62.46 0.49 35.95
C LYS A 555 63.05 0.16 34.57
N GLY A 556 62.23 -0.34 33.66
CA GLY A 556 62.67 -0.59 32.27
C GLY A 556 63.00 0.73 31.56
N PHE A 557 63.73 0.64 30.45
CA PHE A 557 64.15 1.83 29.66
C PHE A 557 62.99 2.79 29.33
N GLY A 558 61.77 2.28 29.13
CA GLY A 558 60.56 3.10 28.89
C GLY A 558 60.20 4.01 30.07
N LEU A 559 60.06 3.44 31.28
CA LEU A 559 59.72 4.20 32.49
C LEU A 559 60.84 5.17 32.90
N GLU A 560 62.09 4.76 32.75
CA GLU A 560 63.24 5.63 33.01
C GLU A 560 63.28 6.84 32.05
N ASN A 561 62.92 6.63 30.78
CA ASN A 561 62.82 7.70 29.80
C ASN A 561 61.65 8.64 30.08
N ILE A 562 60.50 8.12 30.51
CA ILE A 562 59.35 8.95 30.92
C ILE A 562 59.75 9.84 32.09
N GLU A 563 60.33 9.27 33.15
CA GLU A 563 60.79 10.01 34.32
C GLU A 563 61.84 11.09 33.96
N LYS A 564 62.83 10.76 33.12
CA LYS A 564 63.82 11.74 32.63
C LYS A 564 63.18 12.90 31.87
N ARG A 565 62.18 12.64 31.01
CA ARG A 565 61.46 13.68 30.25
C ARG A 565 60.62 14.56 31.17
N VAL A 566 59.91 13.97 32.14
CA VAL A 566 59.14 14.74 33.13
C VAL A 566 60.05 15.63 33.97
N ASN A 567 61.18 15.09 34.44
CA ASN A 567 62.16 15.84 35.21
C ASN A 567 62.81 17.00 34.42
N TYR A 568 63.00 16.84 33.10
CA TYR A 568 63.50 17.90 32.22
C TYR A 568 62.60 19.15 32.25
N TYR A 569 61.28 18.96 32.39
CA TYR A 569 60.29 20.02 32.53
C TYR A 569 60.04 20.45 33.97
N LYS A 570 60.91 20.08 34.92
CA LYS A 570 60.75 20.31 36.37
C LYS A 570 59.44 19.73 36.92
N GLY A 571 58.91 18.70 36.25
CA GLY A 571 57.75 17.97 36.71
C GLY A 571 58.08 16.90 37.75
N ASN A 572 57.05 16.37 38.39
CA ASN A 572 57.13 15.23 39.28
C ASN A 572 56.52 13.99 38.60
N PHE A 573 57.19 12.85 38.72
CA PHE A 573 56.74 11.56 38.20
C PHE A 573 56.59 10.58 39.35
N GLU A 574 55.37 10.07 39.53
CA GLU A 574 55.07 9.04 40.52
C GLU A 574 54.44 7.85 39.81
N ILE A 575 54.83 6.65 40.24
CA ILE A 575 54.27 5.40 39.74
C ILE A 575 53.97 4.51 40.94
N SER A 576 52.75 3.98 40.98
CA SER A 576 52.33 2.93 41.88
C SER A 576 51.83 1.76 41.05
N SER A 577 52.27 0.56 41.39
CA SER A 577 51.84 -0.67 40.73
C SER A 577 51.73 -1.75 41.79
N VAL A 578 50.63 -2.50 41.73
CA VAL A 578 50.36 -3.60 42.63
C VAL A 578 50.04 -4.82 41.78
N LYS A 579 50.71 -5.94 42.07
CA LYS A 579 50.53 -7.16 41.30
C LYS A 579 49.07 -7.60 41.33
N LYS A 580 48.46 -7.73 40.16
CA LYS A 580 47.06 -8.04 39.84
C LYS A 580 46.05 -6.92 40.09
N GLU A 581 46.49 -5.70 40.37
CA GLU A 581 45.61 -4.54 40.59
C GLU A 581 45.95 -3.37 39.65
N GLY A 582 46.75 -3.63 38.61
CA GLY A 582 47.09 -2.63 37.60
C GLY A 582 48.23 -1.69 37.98
N THR A 583 48.31 -0.58 37.23
CA THR A 583 49.33 0.46 37.41
C THR A 583 48.69 1.83 37.35
N ILE A 584 49.15 2.73 38.22
CA ILE A 584 48.80 4.14 38.24
C ILE A 584 50.08 4.95 38.05
N ILE A 585 50.08 5.82 37.05
CA ILE A 585 51.15 6.77 36.77
C ILE A 585 50.59 8.18 36.93
N GLN A 586 51.25 8.98 37.76
CA GLN A 586 50.90 10.37 38.00
C GLN A 586 52.05 11.28 37.59
N ILE A 587 51.73 12.27 36.76
CA ILE A 587 52.68 13.24 36.25
C ILE A 587 52.15 14.63 36.54
N ASN A 588 52.97 15.46 37.19
CA ASN A 588 52.66 16.85 37.47
C ASN A 588 53.70 17.74 36.80
N ILE A 589 53.29 18.69 35.95
CA ILE A 589 54.20 19.64 35.31
C ILE A 589 53.80 21.07 35.73
N PRO A 590 54.72 21.89 36.26
CA PRO A 590 54.44 23.28 36.58
C PRO A 590 53.95 24.05 35.35
N SER A 591 52.84 24.77 35.48
CA SER A 591 52.40 25.71 34.46
C SER A 591 53.27 26.96 34.54
N HIS A 592 54.05 27.25 33.50
CA HIS A 592 54.86 28.46 33.47
C HIS A 592 54.01 29.66 33.02
N HIS A 593 53.24 30.21 33.97
CA HIS A 593 52.72 31.58 33.90
C HIS A 593 52.79 32.28 35.26
#